data_AF-A0A358B4Q8-F1
#
_entry.id   AF-A0A358B4Q8-F1
#
_cell.length_a   1.000
_cell.length_b   1.000
_cell.length_c   1.000
_cell.angle_alpha   90.00
_cell.angle_beta   90.00
_cell.angle_gamma   90.00
#
_symmetry.space_group_name_H-M   'P 1'
#
loop_
_entity.id
_entity.type
_entity.pdbx_description
1 polymer ?
#
loop_
_entity_poly.entity_id
_entity_poly.type
_entity_poly.pdbx_seq_one_letter_code
_entity_poly.pdbx_strand_id
1 'polypeptide(L)' 'MITSVSEDGQTFTLTRGAWSNTYPVADLAKWLAFYRDQKALFPKAGASYDASIAALEALARQLAPAG' A
#
# COMPACT_ATOMS: atom_id res chain seq x y z
N MET A 1 8.25 3.94 -1.31
CA MET A 1 7.36 3.22 -2.24
C MET A 1 6.35 4.23 -2.74
N ILE A 2 6.04 4.23 -4.03
CA ILE A 2 5.03 5.14 -4.60
C ILE A 2 3.78 4.31 -4.87
N THR A 3 2.64 4.75 -4.37
CA THR A 3 1.33 4.14 -4.64
C THR A 3 0.48 5.14 -5.41
N SER A 4 0.18 4.83 -6.66
CA SER A 4 -0.74 5.62 -7.49
C SER A 4 -2.09 4.91 -7.56
N VAL A 5 -3.20 5.65 -7.52
CA VAL A 5 -4.54 5.10 -7.71
C VAL A 5 -4.99 5.32 -9.15
N SER A 6 -5.78 4.40 -9.69
CA SER A 6 -6.48 4.62 -10.96
C SER A 6 -7.58 5.66 -10.78
N GLU A 7 -7.93 6.36 -11.87
CA GLU A 7 -8.93 7.44 -11.86
C GLU A 7 -10.32 6.95 -11.39
N ASP A 8 -10.67 5.70 -11.72
CA ASP A 8 -11.88 5.01 -11.24
C ASP A 8 -11.84 4.56 -9.76
N GLY A 9 -10.72 4.70 -9.07
CA GLY A 9 -10.57 4.25 -7.68
C GLY A 9 -10.64 2.72 -7.48
N GLN A 10 -10.74 1.93 -8.56
CA GLN A 10 -10.88 0.47 -8.48
C GLN A 10 -9.55 -0.29 -8.34
N THR A 11 -8.45 0.31 -8.77
CA THR A 11 -7.12 -0.31 -8.79
C THR A 11 -6.06 0.66 -8.30
N PHE A 12 -4.94 0.12 -7.83
CA PHE A 12 -3.78 0.89 -7.44
C PHE A 12 -2.49 0.23 -7.90
N THR A 13 -1.50 1.06 -8.23
CA THR A 13 -0.19 0.64 -8.70
C THR A 13 0.83 0.84 -7.59
N LEU A 14 1.49 -0.25 -7.20
CA LEU A 14 2.62 -0.27 -6.28
C LEU A 14 3.92 -0.18 -7.07
N THR A 15 4.68 0.89 -6.88
CA THR A 15 6.00 1.08 -7.49
C THR A 15 7.10 1.08 -6.44
N ARG A 16 8.08 0.17 -6.59
CA ARG A 16 9.27 0.03 -5.75
C ARG A 16 10.52 -0.05 -6.63
N GLY A 17 11.16 1.09 -6.85
CA GLY A 17 12.33 1.18 -7.73
C GLY A 17 11.93 0.87 -9.17
N ALA A 18 12.56 -0.13 -9.78
CA ALA A 18 12.25 -0.57 -11.14
C ALA A 18 11.01 -1.50 -11.22
N TRP A 19 10.45 -1.93 -10.09
CA TRP A 19 9.28 -2.79 -10.06
C TRP A 19 8.00 -1.96 -9.93
N SER A 20 7.02 -2.20 -10.79
CA SER A 20 5.69 -1.61 -10.71
C SER A 20 4.63 -2.68 -10.99
N ASN A 21 3.64 -2.80 -10.11
CA ASN A 21 2.55 -3.77 -10.26
C ASN A 21 1.21 -3.13 -9.89
N THR A 22 0.18 -3.43 -10.66
CA THR A 22 -1.19 -2.98 -10.43
C THR A 22 -2.01 -4.05 -9.74
N TYR A 23 -2.75 -3.67 -8.71
CA TYR A 23 -3.63 -4.53 -7.92
C TYR A 23 -5.01 -3.89 -7.75
N PRO A 24 -6.07 -4.68 -7.55
CA PRO A 24 -7.39 -4.15 -7.23
C PRO A 24 -7.42 -3.58 -5.81
N VAL A 25 -8.20 -2.52 -5.62
CA VAL A 25 -8.36 -1.83 -4.33
C VAL A 25 -8.95 -2.75 -3.26
N ALA A 26 -9.72 -3.75 -3.66
CA ALA A 26 -10.22 -4.80 -2.76
C ALA A 26 -9.08 -5.55 -2.03
N ASP A 27 -7.90 -5.64 -2.64
CA ASP A 27 -6.72 -6.26 -2.02
C ASP A 27 -5.89 -5.27 -1.20
N LEU A 28 -6.22 -3.97 -1.19
CA LEU A 28 -5.50 -2.94 -0.42
C LEU A 28 -5.40 -3.32 1.07
N ALA A 29 -6.52 -3.74 1.67
CA ALA A 29 -6.58 -4.16 3.07
C ALA A 29 -5.70 -5.39 3.34
N LYS A 30 -5.62 -6.33 2.38
CA LYS A 30 -4.76 -7.51 2.49
C LYS A 30 -3.29 -7.13 2.45
N TRP A 31 -2.90 -6.23 1.53
CA TRP A 31 -1.53 -5.72 1.45
C TRP A 31 -1.14 -4.95 2.72
N LEU A 32 -2.03 -4.13 3.25
CA LEU A 32 -1.81 -3.40 4.50
C LEU A 32 -1.53 -4.37 5.67
N ALA A 33 -2.37 -5.40 5.82
CA ALA A 33 -2.20 -6.43 6.84
C ALA A 33 -0.88 -7.19 6.64
N PHE A 34 -0.58 -7.60 5.41
CA PHE A 34 0.65 -8.30 5.05
C PHE A 34 1.91 -7.51 5.44
N TYR A 35 1.97 -6.21 5.13
CA TYR A 35 3.12 -5.38 5.48
C TYR A 35 3.23 -5.12 6.99
N ARG A 36 2.11 -5.05 7.71
CA ARG A 36 2.11 -4.96 9.18
C ARG A 36 2.63 -6.25 9.82
N ASP A 37 2.20 -7.41 9.31
CA ASP A 37 2.72 -8.72 9.73
C ASP A 37 4.21 -8.84 9.44
N GLN A 38 4.66 -8.47 8.23
CA GLN A 38 6.07 -8.43 7.88
C GLN A 38 6.87 -7.51 8.81
N LYS A 39 6.34 -6.34 9.17
CA LYS A 39 6.99 -5.42 10.13
C LYS A 39 7.13 -6.07 11.52
N ALA A 40 6.11 -6.80 11.98
CA ALA A 40 6.14 -7.50 13.26
C ALA A 40 7.13 -8.69 13.26
N LEU A 41 7.18 -9.44 12.15
CA LEU A 41 8.06 -10.60 11.99
C LEU A 41 9.52 -10.21 11.74
N PHE A 42 9.77 -9.09 11.06
CA PHE A 42 11.10 -8.63 10.68
C PHE A 42 11.41 -7.23 11.24
N PRO A 43 11.55 -7.08 12.58
CA PRO A 43 11.77 -5.78 13.21
C PRO A 43 13.07 -5.10 12.75
N LYS A 44 14.11 -5.88 12.38
CA LYS A 44 15.36 -5.34 11.81
C LYS A 44 15.18 -4.65 10.45
N ALA A 45 14.14 -5.00 9.70
CA ALA A 45 13.78 -4.37 8.43
C ALA A 45 12.56 -3.44 8.55
N GLY A 46 12.03 -3.23 9.76
CA GLY A 46 10.77 -2.53 10.02
C GLY A 46 10.68 -1.14 9.39
N ALA A 47 11.78 -0.39 9.38
CA ALA A 47 11.85 0.94 8.74
C ALA A 47 11.60 0.90 7.22
N SER A 48 11.92 -0.20 6.55
CA SER A 48 11.68 -0.36 5.10
C SER A 48 10.20 -0.60 4.77
N TYR A 49 9.43 -1.15 5.72
CA TYR A 49 8.00 -1.40 5.53
C TYR A 49 7.14 -0.20 5.92
N ASP A 50 7.61 0.67 6.82
CA ASP A 50 6.90 1.88 7.24
C ASP A 50 6.49 2.75 6.05
N ALA A 51 7.42 2.98 5.11
CA ALA A 51 7.13 3.74 3.89
C ALA A 51 6.08 3.07 2.99
N SER A 52 5.96 1.74 3.02
CA SER A 52 4.97 1.00 2.24
C SER A 52 3.60 1.03 2.91
N ILE A 53 3.56 0.84 4.24
CA ILE A 53 2.34 0.94 5.05
C ILE A 53 1.77 2.36 4.95
N ALA A 54 2.58 3.40 5.16
CA ALA A 54 2.14 4.78 5.09
C ALA A 54 1.58 5.16 3.71
N ALA A 55 2.20 4.67 2.62
CA ALA A 55 1.71 4.88 1.26
C ALA A 55 0.34 4.22 1.04
N LEU A 56 0.19 2.95 1.46
CA LEU A 56 -1.08 2.24 1.39
C LEU A 56 -2.17 2.86 2.27
N GLU A 57 -1.85 3.37 3.46
CA GLU A 57 -2.81 4.10 4.31
C GLU A 57 -3.22 5.44 3.68
N ALA A 58 -2.27 6.17 3.08
CA ALA A 58 -2.59 7.40 2.35
C ALA A 58 -3.49 7.12 1.14
N LEU A 59 -3.26 6.01 0.44
CA LEU A 59 -4.11 5.53 -0.63
C LEU A 59 -5.51 5.16 -0.12
N ALA A 60 -5.60 4.39 0.96
CA ALA A 60 -6.88 4.04 1.60
C ALA A 60 -7.69 5.29 1.98
N ARG A 61 -7.03 6.33 2.48
CA ARG A 61 -7.67 7.62 2.82
C ARG A 61 -8.15 8.39 1.60
N GLN A 62 -7.43 8.34 0.48
CA GLN A 62 -7.87 8.97 -0.78
C GLN A 62 -9.09 8.26 -1.38
N LEU A 63 -9.19 6.96 -1.17
CA LEU A 63 -10.27 6.11 -1.67
C LEU A 63 -11.49 6.09 -0.75
N ALA A 64 -11.29 6.35 0.55
CA ALA A 64 -12.41 6.56 1.45
C ALA A 64 -13.21 7.74 0.89
N PRO A 65 -14.50 7.56 0.54
CA PRO A 65 -15.31 8.68 0.12
C PRO A 65 -15.26 9.71 1.25
N ALA A 66 -14.91 10.95 0.92
CA ALA A 66 -15.05 12.06 1.85
C ALA A 66 -16.51 12.02 2.33
N GLY A 67 -16.70 11.59 3.59
CA GLY A 67 -18.02 11.46 4.20
C GLY A 67 -18.75 12.80 4.23
#